data_AF-A0AAV6N1C5-F1
#
_entry.id   AF-A0AAV6N1C5-F1
#
_cell.length_a   1.000
_cell.length_b   1.000
_cell.length_c   1.000
_cell.angle_alpha   90.00
_cell.angle_beta   90.00
_cell.angle_gamma   90.00
#
_symmetry.space_group_name_H-M   'P 1'
#
loop_
_entity.id
_entity.type
_entity.pdbx_description
1 polymer ?
#
loop_
_entity_poly.entity_id
_entity_poly.type
_entity_poly.pdbx_seq_one_letter_code
_entity_poly.pdbx_strand_id
1 'polypeptide(L)'
;MPTSASSAIPKPSSELVSRLTAADAAVKLKALRDIKNQIIGNRTKKLSFIKLGVVPHVAAILSSTSDPNILVQSAAVLGSFACGVDAGVSAVLDAGAFPRLLRLLADPDPKVVDAGARSLRMVYQSKLAPKYDFLQQENTKFLLSLLNSQNENVTGLGASIIIHSCDTIAEQKALCNGGVLEKLIDLLDGSLSQRDASLESIATIFKNNVEAIAKFMQPGREDCLSYIIELMKDRNPKTRLLACVCLIVMRNSSPCYLQDIGIKMKLIHSLLELLDNPGQVGDEASFVFSTLIAEKEELQKLAFEANAIDKLYNHLQKDQLSPRRFQGILLAFSHLCSKLESCRSRFLSLQVMNIVIDALQHESSDIRIAACTCLRSVSRSIKNLSAGYFMNETVVLPVVQLLHSPSNAVQVAALGALSNIVVEFSTKRSIFIECGGVKELVRLSKSMDLDIRLNALWALRNLMFLANSMYKSGIFRELTASLLASLVCDPEPSIQEHAMALVRNLINGCEDSIEYAFAEDGIILNTICRQLQSISRDEIGVQGMYVLCNVASGNEFHKERLMKQLFPHGDDVIQSFVVKFLQSDNSQLRIAAVWLRVRTVLGQLMAFGDVFDRRLLIHLENMKAPVYSTGGS
;
A
#
# COMPACT_ATOMS: atom_id res chain seq x y z
N MET A 1 -7.23 -52.64 -58.44
CA MET A 1 -8.10 -51.44 -58.39
C MET A 1 -9.23 -51.75 -57.42
N PRO A 2 -9.56 -50.87 -56.45
CA PRO A 2 -9.67 -49.42 -56.61
C PRO A 2 -8.64 -48.61 -55.82
N THR A 3 -8.40 -47.42 -56.35
CA THR A 3 -7.52 -46.35 -55.86
C THR A 3 -8.25 -45.47 -54.84
N SER A 4 -7.69 -45.33 -53.64
CA SER A 4 -8.00 -44.22 -52.74
C SER A 4 -6.70 -43.47 -52.42
N ALA A 5 -6.34 -42.55 -53.32
CA ALA A 5 -5.33 -41.54 -53.04
C ALA A 5 -5.90 -40.58 -51.99
N SER A 6 -5.57 -40.80 -50.72
CA SER A 6 -5.73 -39.80 -49.68
C SER A 6 -4.62 -38.77 -49.87
N SER A 7 -4.91 -37.70 -50.62
CA SER A 7 -4.09 -36.50 -50.59
C SER A 7 -4.22 -35.88 -49.20
N ALA A 8 -3.23 -36.12 -48.34
CA ALA A 8 -3.12 -35.48 -47.04
C ALA A 8 -2.99 -33.96 -47.26
N ILE A 9 -4.08 -33.22 -47.04
CA ILE A 9 -4.05 -31.76 -46.94
C ILE A 9 -3.17 -31.44 -45.71
N PRO A 10 -2.05 -30.70 -45.85
CA PRO A 10 -1.20 -30.37 -44.71
C PRO A 10 -2.00 -29.59 -43.67
N LYS A 11 -1.83 -29.91 -42.38
CA LYS A 11 -2.38 -29.07 -41.30
C LYS A 11 -1.86 -27.63 -41.50
N PRO A 12 -2.71 -26.58 -41.34
CA PRO A 12 -2.32 -25.19 -41.58
C PRO A 12 -1.10 -24.73 -40.75
N SER A 13 -0.78 -25.42 -39.64
CA SER A 13 0.42 -25.22 -38.84
C SER A 13 1.72 -25.66 -39.53
N SER A 14 1.70 -26.74 -40.32
CA SER A 14 2.88 -27.24 -41.04
C SER A 14 3.22 -26.39 -42.26
N GLU A 15 2.20 -25.85 -42.92
CA GLU A 15 2.33 -24.99 -44.10
C GLU A 15 2.87 -23.60 -43.75
N LEU A 16 2.49 -23.07 -42.58
CA LEU A 16 2.94 -21.75 -42.15
C LEU A 16 4.43 -21.76 -41.70
N VAL A 17 4.85 -22.81 -41.00
CA VAL A 17 6.27 -23.01 -40.64
C VAL A 17 7.11 -23.32 -41.89
N SER A 18 6.61 -24.15 -42.82
CA SER A 18 7.35 -24.47 -44.05
C SER A 18 7.58 -23.23 -44.93
N ARG A 19 6.62 -22.30 -44.98
CA ARG A 19 6.76 -21.01 -45.68
C ARG A 19 7.76 -20.06 -45.00
N LEU A 20 7.93 -20.13 -43.68
CA LEU A 20 8.95 -19.38 -42.96
C LEU A 20 10.36 -19.93 -43.18
N THR A 21 10.49 -21.24 -43.38
CA THR A 21 11.78 -21.90 -43.66
C THR A 21 12.12 -21.97 -45.14
N ALA A 22 11.27 -21.42 -46.02
CA ALA A 22 11.49 -21.44 -47.47
C ALA A 22 12.82 -20.75 -47.84
N ALA A 23 13.51 -21.24 -48.89
CA ALA A 23 14.73 -20.59 -49.38
C ALA A 23 14.42 -19.20 -49.97
N ASP A 24 13.29 -19.08 -50.68
CA ASP A 24 12.84 -17.87 -51.37
C ASP A 24 12.52 -16.73 -50.39
N ALA A 25 13.21 -15.60 -50.59
CA ALA A 25 13.04 -14.35 -49.84
C ALA A 25 11.61 -13.78 -49.97
N ALA A 26 10.98 -13.87 -51.15
CA ALA A 26 9.64 -13.35 -51.38
C ALA A 26 8.57 -14.17 -50.64
N VAL A 27 8.72 -15.50 -50.63
CA VAL A 27 7.84 -16.41 -49.88
C VAL A 27 7.95 -16.18 -48.38
N LYS A 28 9.19 -16.05 -47.86
CA LYS A 28 9.45 -15.70 -46.46
C LYS A 28 8.85 -14.36 -46.08
N LEU A 29 9.07 -13.33 -46.89
CA LEU A 29 8.54 -11.99 -46.64
C LEU A 29 7.00 -11.99 -46.60
N LYS A 30 6.35 -12.71 -47.52
CA LYS A 30 4.90 -12.87 -47.54
C LYS A 30 4.40 -13.59 -46.28
N ALA A 31 5.07 -14.66 -45.86
CA ALA A 31 4.73 -15.39 -44.63
C ALA A 31 4.82 -14.51 -43.37
N LEU A 32 5.90 -13.72 -43.24
CA LEU A 32 6.06 -12.78 -42.12
C LEU A 32 4.92 -11.73 -42.07
N ARG A 33 4.54 -11.18 -43.23
CA ARG A 33 3.42 -10.23 -43.34
C ARG A 33 2.09 -10.88 -42.94
N ASP A 34 1.83 -12.09 -43.43
CA ASP A 34 0.62 -12.85 -43.12
C ASP A 34 0.50 -13.12 -41.61
N ILE A 35 1.61 -13.50 -40.97
CA ILE A 35 1.65 -13.74 -39.51
C ILE A 35 1.34 -12.45 -38.76
N LYS A 36 2.06 -11.36 -39.08
CA LYS A 36 1.87 -10.07 -38.44
C LYS A 36 0.40 -9.64 -38.47
N ASN A 37 -0.22 -9.71 -39.66
CA ASN A 37 -1.61 -9.30 -39.85
C ASN A 37 -2.60 -10.17 -39.07
N GLN A 38 -2.28 -11.43 -38.82
CA GLN A 38 -3.14 -12.33 -38.03
C GLN A 38 -3.03 -12.10 -36.52
N ILE A 39 -1.88 -11.63 -36.02
CA ILE A 39 -1.63 -11.51 -34.57
C ILE A 39 -1.86 -10.10 -34.03
N ILE A 40 -1.86 -9.06 -34.87
CA ILE A 40 -2.14 -7.68 -34.44
C ILE A 40 -3.54 -7.64 -33.77
N GLY A 41 -3.59 -7.10 -32.55
CA GLY A 41 -4.83 -6.98 -31.77
C GLY A 41 -5.48 -8.29 -31.31
N ASN A 42 -4.95 -9.46 -31.66
CA ASN A 42 -5.59 -10.75 -31.37
C ASN A 42 -4.79 -11.60 -30.38
N ARG A 43 -5.12 -11.48 -29.08
CA ARG A 43 -4.44 -12.19 -27.98
C ARG A 43 -4.49 -13.72 -28.15
N THR A 44 -5.63 -14.29 -28.55
CA THR A 44 -5.80 -15.74 -28.71
C THR A 44 -4.89 -16.29 -29.81
N LYS A 45 -4.80 -15.61 -30.96
CA LYS A 45 -3.91 -16.00 -32.05
C LYS A 45 -2.43 -15.84 -31.67
N LYS A 46 -2.06 -14.76 -30.97
CA LYS A 46 -0.70 -14.60 -30.42
C LYS A 46 -0.30 -15.82 -29.61
N LEU A 47 -1.11 -16.19 -28.61
CA LEU A 47 -0.83 -17.33 -27.73
C LEU A 47 -0.80 -18.67 -28.47
N SER A 48 -1.68 -18.87 -29.45
CA SER A 48 -1.68 -20.07 -30.28
C SER A 48 -0.38 -20.20 -31.09
N PHE A 49 0.05 -19.12 -31.75
CA PHE A 49 1.26 -19.13 -32.57
C PHE A 49 2.54 -19.23 -31.74
N ILE A 50 2.54 -18.69 -30.51
CA ILE A 50 3.61 -18.93 -29.54
C ILE A 50 3.71 -20.43 -29.22
N LYS A 51 2.58 -21.09 -28.89
CA LYS A 51 2.56 -22.55 -28.63
C LYS A 51 2.99 -23.39 -29.83
N LEU A 52 2.73 -22.92 -31.05
CA LEU A 52 3.17 -23.57 -32.28
C LEU A 52 4.67 -23.35 -32.60
N GLY A 53 5.41 -22.62 -31.76
CA GLY A 53 6.84 -22.40 -31.95
C GLY A 53 7.17 -21.42 -33.07
N VAL A 54 6.26 -20.53 -33.45
CA VAL A 54 6.50 -19.55 -34.54
C VAL A 54 7.60 -18.55 -34.16
N VAL A 55 7.67 -18.13 -32.89
CA VAL A 55 8.60 -17.09 -32.42
C VAL A 55 10.08 -17.49 -32.63
N PRO A 56 10.56 -18.68 -32.22
CA PRO A 56 11.92 -19.15 -32.53
C PRO A 56 12.28 -19.11 -34.02
N HIS A 57 11.35 -19.47 -34.91
CA HIS A 57 11.61 -19.45 -36.36
C HIS A 57 11.79 -18.03 -36.88
N VAL A 58 10.96 -17.08 -36.43
CA VAL A 58 11.10 -15.66 -36.80
C VAL A 58 12.40 -15.08 -36.23
N ALA A 59 12.79 -15.46 -35.02
CA ALA A 59 14.07 -15.06 -34.42
C ALA A 59 15.27 -15.61 -35.22
N ALA A 60 15.20 -16.85 -35.68
CA ALA A 60 16.23 -17.46 -36.53
C ALA A 60 16.35 -16.75 -37.89
N ILE A 61 15.22 -16.35 -38.49
CA ILE A 61 15.22 -15.54 -39.73
C ILE A 61 15.90 -14.19 -39.49
N LEU A 62 15.56 -13.50 -38.40
CA LEU A 62 16.16 -12.20 -38.05
C LEU A 62 17.69 -12.29 -37.87
N SER A 63 18.17 -13.41 -37.33
CA SER A 63 19.61 -13.64 -37.11
C SER A 63 20.37 -14.03 -38.36
N SER A 64 19.72 -14.64 -39.35
CA SER A 64 20.36 -15.18 -40.55
C SER A 64 20.28 -14.27 -41.79
N THR A 65 19.35 -13.31 -41.81
CA THR A 65 19.15 -12.43 -42.96
C THR A 65 19.88 -11.09 -42.85
N SER A 66 20.29 -10.56 -44.00
CA SER A 66 20.78 -9.18 -44.18
C SER A 66 19.85 -8.35 -45.09
N ASP A 67 18.76 -8.92 -45.60
CA ASP A 67 17.77 -8.21 -46.42
C ASP A 67 16.97 -7.24 -45.53
N PRO A 68 17.02 -5.91 -45.78
CA PRO A 68 16.31 -4.91 -44.98
C PRO A 68 14.81 -5.15 -44.89
N ASN A 69 14.17 -5.62 -45.96
CA ASN A 69 12.72 -5.87 -45.95
C ASN A 69 12.36 -7.02 -45.02
N ILE A 70 13.16 -8.08 -45.03
CA ILE A 70 12.97 -9.24 -44.15
C ILE A 70 13.30 -8.87 -42.71
N LEU A 71 14.36 -8.08 -42.46
CA LEU A 71 14.70 -7.57 -41.13
C LEU A 71 13.55 -6.76 -40.53
N VAL A 72 13.04 -5.79 -41.29
CA VAL A 72 11.91 -4.94 -40.88
C VAL A 72 10.69 -5.77 -40.54
N GLN A 73 10.30 -6.72 -41.39
CA GLN A 73 9.11 -7.54 -41.12
C GLN A 73 9.33 -8.53 -39.97
N SER A 74 10.53 -9.09 -39.82
CA SER A 74 10.85 -10.02 -38.73
C SER A 74 10.80 -9.30 -37.38
N ALA A 75 11.44 -8.12 -37.29
CA ALA A 75 11.37 -7.28 -36.09
C ALA A 75 9.92 -6.87 -35.78
N ALA A 76 9.13 -6.47 -36.78
CA ALA A 76 7.73 -6.10 -36.58
C ALA A 76 6.87 -7.27 -36.06
N VAL A 77 7.11 -8.50 -36.55
CA VAL A 77 6.42 -9.71 -36.07
C VAL A 77 6.78 -10.01 -34.61
N LEU A 78 8.07 -9.98 -34.26
CA LEU A 78 8.53 -10.21 -32.88
C LEU A 78 7.95 -9.17 -31.91
N GLY A 79 7.99 -7.88 -32.28
CA GLY A 79 7.37 -6.81 -31.50
C GLY A 79 5.86 -6.99 -31.35
N SER A 80 5.17 -7.48 -32.38
CA SER A 80 3.74 -7.78 -32.32
C SER A 80 3.42 -8.94 -31.37
N PHE A 81 4.28 -9.95 -31.28
CA PHE A 81 4.15 -11.02 -30.28
C PHE A 81 4.35 -10.50 -28.86
N ALA A 82 5.36 -9.65 -28.64
CA ALA A 82 5.66 -9.05 -27.34
C ALA A 82 4.56 -8.07 -26.84
N CYS A 83 3.93 -7.33 -27.76
CA CYS A 83 2.99 -6.26 -27.43
C CYS A 83 1.81 -6.75 -26.55
N GLY A 84 1.77 -6.27 -25.30
CA GLY A 84 0.68 -6.48 -24.35
C GLY A 84 0.49 -7.92 -23.86
N VAL A 85 1.46 -8.81 -24.05
CA VAL A 85 1.38 -10.22 -23.63
C VAL A 85 2.70 -10.70 -23.05
N ASP A 86 2.75 -10.92 -21.73
CA ASP A 86 3.98 -11.37 -21.04
C ASP A 86 4.51 -12.71 -21.58
N ALA A 87 3.63 -13.66 -21.90
CA ALA A 87 4.05 -14.91 -22.54
C ALA A 87 4.71 -14.70 -23.92
N GLY A 88 4.32 -13.63 -24.63
CA GLY A 88 4.95 -13.24 -25.88
C GLY A 88 6.33 -12.61 -25.66
N VAL A 89 6.47 -11.77 -24.63
CA VAL A 89 7.77 -11.22 -24.23
C VAL A 89 8.73 -12.35 -23.83
N SER A 90 8.31 -13.27 -22.95
CA SER A 90 9.10 -14.45 -22.59
C SER A 90 9.56 -15.21 -23.83
N ALA A 91 8.64 -15.56 -24.74
CA ALA A 91 8.99 -16.30 -25.94
C ALA A 91 10.01 -15.59 -26.84
N VAL A 92 9.95 -14.25 -26.94
CA VAL A 92 10.92 -13.46 -27.71
C VAL A 92 12.29 -13.45 -27.04
N LEU A 93 12.35 -13.38 -25.71
CA LEU A 93 13.58 -13.45 -24.93
C LEU A 93 14.20 -14.85 -25.00
N ASP A 94 13.39 -15.90 -24.76
CA ASP A 94 13.80 -17.31 -24.78
C ASP A 94 14.32 -17.74 -26.16
N ALA A 95 13.77 -17.17 -27.24
CA ALA A 95 14.24 -17.39 -28.61
C ALA A 95 15.57 -16.68 -28.93
N GLY A 96 16.16 -15.93 -27.99
CA GLY A 96 17.43 -15.21 -28.19
C GLY A 96 17.32 -14.04 -29.18
N ALA A 97 16.12 -13.50 -29.41
CA ALA A 97 15.92 -12.43 -30.40
C ALA A 97 16.41 -11.06 -29.90
N PHE A 98 16.43 -10.84 -28.58
CA PHE A 98 16.69 -9.53 -27.98
C PHE A 98 18.06 -8.92 -28.34
N PRO A 99 19.20 -9.65 -28.24
CA PRO A 99 20.50 -9.11 -28.65
C PRO A 99 20.55 -8.75 -30.14
N ARG A 100 19.88 -9.53 -31.00
CA ARG A 100 19.81 -9.23 -32.43
C ARG A 100 18.98 -7.98 -32.70
N LEU A 101 17.85 -7.80 -32.02
CA LEU A 101 17.01 -6.60 -32.11
C LEU A 101 17.78 -5.34 -31.67
N LEU A 102 18.58 -5.41 -30.60
CA LEU A 102 19.47 -4.30 -30.20
C LEU A 102 20.50 -3.96 -31.29
N ARG A 103 21.07 -4.97 -31.94
CA ARG A 103 22.03 -4.75 -33.04
C ARG A 103 21.41 -4.02 -34.24
N LEU A 104 20.11 -4.14 -34.46
CA LEU A 104 19.42 -3.41 -35.55
C LEU A 104 19.43 -1.90 -35.34
N LEU A 105 19.65 -1.42 -34.10
CA LEU A 105 19.71 0.02 -33.82
C LEU A 105 20.93 0.70 -34.44
N ALA A 106 21.95 -0.06 -34.83
CA ALA A 106 23.16 0.41 -35.50
C ALA A 106 23.16 0.09 -37.02
N ASP A 107 22.03 -0.35 -37.58
CA ASP A 107 21.92 -0.68 -39.00
C ASP A 107 21.98 0.60 -39.88
N PRO A 108 22.60 0.57 -41.06
CA PRO A 108 22.63 1.73 -41.96
C PRO A 108 21.27 2.09 -42.54
N ASP A 109 20.31 1.15 -42.64
CA ASP A 109 18.97 1.46 -43.13
C ASP A 109 18.09 2.02 -42.00
N PRO A 110 17.63 3.29 -42.10
CA PRO A 110 16.80 3.90 -41.06
C PRO A 110 15.47 3.16 -40.83
N LYS A 111 14.94 2.44 -41.83
CA LYS A 111 13.73 1.61 -41.67
C LYS A 111 13.99 0.39 -40.79
N VAL A 112 15.19 -0.20 -40.88
CA VAL A 112 15.59 -1.34 -40.04
C VAL A 112 15.77 -0.88 -38.60
N VAL A 113 16.46 0.24 -38.38
CA VAL A 113 16.62 0.88 -37.07
C VAL A 113 15.27 1.16 -36.42
N ASP A 114 14.36 1.79 -37.17
CA ASP A 114 13.00 2.11 -36.74
C ASP A 114 12.20 0.86 -36.34
N ALA A 115 12.28 -0.21 -37.15
CA ALA A 115 11.60 -1.47 -36.86
C ALA A 115 12.15 -2.17 -35.60
N GLY A 116 13.48 -2.18 -35.44
CA GLY A 116 14.16 -2.71 -34.25
C GLY A 116 13.74 -1.96 -32.99
N ALA A 117 13.81 -0.63 -33.02
CA ALA A 117 13.44 0.22 -31.89
C ALA A 117 11.97 0.05 -31.50
N ARG A 118 11.05 0.05 -32.47
CA ARG A 118 9.62 -0.21 -32.22
C ARG A 118 9.38 -1.57 -31.59
N SER A 119 10.06 -2.62 -32.08
CA SER A 119 9.95 -3.97 -31.52
C SER A 119 10.42 -4.03 -30.07
N LEU A 120 11.56 -3.41 -29.77
CA LEU A 120 12.11 -3.34 -28.41
C LEU A 120 11.18 -2.56 -27.49
N ARG A 121 10.59 -1.44 -27.93
CA ARG A 121 9.58 -0.71 -27.14
C ARG A 121 8.39 -1.59 -26.73
N MET A 122 7.97 -2.52 -27.59
CA MET A 122 6.90 -3.46 -27.24
C MET A 122 7.33 -4.48 -26.19
N VAL A 123 8.61 -4.88 -26.19
CA VAL A 123 9.19 -5.73 -25.14
C VAL A 123 9.18 -5.01 -23.79
N TYR A 124 9.58 -3.73 -23.77
CA TYR A 124 9.61 -2.88 -22.57
C TYR A 124 8.24 -2.49 -22.00
N GLN A 125 7.13 -2.95 -22.59
CA GLN A 125 5.80 -2.84 -21.95
C GLN A 125 5.59 -3.88 -20.84
N SER A 126 6.42 -4.92 -20.79
CA SER A 126 6.35 -6.00 -19.81
C SER A 126 7.42 -5.86 -18.73
N LYS A 127 7.08 -6.28 -17.51
CA LYS A 127 8.03 -6.38 -16.41
C LYS A 127 9.15 -7.40 -16.66
N LEU A 128 8.97 -8.29 -17.64
CA LEU A 128 9.97 -9.29 -18.04
C LEU A 128 11.09 -8.72 -18.91
N ALA A 129 11.00 -7.46 -19.34
CA ALA A 129 12.03 -6.85 -20.15
C ALA A 129 13.40 -6.82 -19.41
N PRO A 130 14.52 -6.97 -20.12
CA PRO A 130 15.85 -6.87 -19.52
C PRO A 130 16.06 -5.53 -18.82
N LYS A 131 16.72 -5.55 -17.66
CA LYS A 131 17.08 -4.34 -16.90
C LYS A 131 18.51 -3.92 -17.20
N TYR A 132 18.75 -2.61 -17.12
CA TYR A 132 20.08 -2.02 -17.18
C TYR A 132 20.48 -1.44 -15.83
N ASP A 133 21.69 -1.77 -15.38
CA ASP A 133 22.31 -1.14 -14.21
C ASP A 133 22.96 0.19 -14.63
N PHE A 134 22.36 1.30 -14.22
CA PHE A 134 22.84 2.64 -14.57
C PHE A 134 24.03 3.13 -13.72
N LEU A 135 24.46 2.34 -12.73
CA LEU A 135 25.72 2.60 -12.02
C LEU A 135 26.92 2.28 -12.93
N GLN A 136 26.73 1.42 -13.92
CA GLN A 136 27.73 1.15 -14.95
C GLN A 136 27.73 2.27 -15.99
N GLN A 137 28.86 2.96 -16.12
CA GLN A 137 29.00 4.11 -17.01
C GLN A 137 28.71 3.77 -18.48
N GLU A 138 29.00 2.54 -18.92
CA GLU A 138 28.73 2.08 -20.28
C GLU A 138 27.24 2.04 -20.60
N ASN A 139 26.40 1.59 -19.66
CA ASN A 139 24.95 1.55 -19.82
C ASN A 139 24.35 2.95 -19.89
N THR A 140 24.86 3.89 -19.09
CA THR A 140 24.44 5.29 -19.13
C THR A 140 24.85 5.96 -20.45
N LYS A 141 26.06 5.68 -20.96
CA LYS A 141 26.50 6.14 -22.30
C LYS A 141 25.63 5.55 -23.41
N PHE A 142 25.33 4.26 -23.34
CA PHE A 142 24.43 3.60 -24.29
C PHE A 142 23.05 4.24 -24.30
N LEU A 143 22.45 4.45 -23.13
CA LEU A 143 21.17 5.14 -22.98
C LEU A 143 21.20 6.54 -23.61
N LEU A 144 22.24 7.33 -23.31
CA LEU A 144 22.39 8.67 -23.86
C LEU A 144 22.52 8.66 -25.38
N SER A 145 23.17 7.63 -25.96
CA SER A 145 23.24 7.45 -27.41
C SER A 145 21.85 7.21 -28.03
N LEU A 146 20.95 6.50 -27.34
CA LEU A 146 19.58 6.29 -27.80
C LEU A 146 18.78 7.59 -27.76
N LEU A 147 18.87 8.34 -26.66
CA LEU A 147 18.15 9.59 -26.47
C LEU A 147 18.63 10.71 -27.41
N ASN A 148 19.88 10.64 -27.89
CA ASN A 148 20.43 11.56 -28.89
C ASN A 148 20.11 11.18 -30.35
N SER A 149 19.41 10.06 -30.58
CA SER A 149 19.01 9.67 -31.92
C SER A 149 18.00 10.65 -32.52
N GLN A 150 18.06 10.84 -33.85
CA GLN A 150 17.02 11.55 -34.61
C GLN A 150 15.76 10.70 -34.82
N ASN A 151 15.82 9.40 -34.51
CA ASN A 151 14.68 8.50 -34.66
C ASN A 151 13.80 8.52 -33.40
N GLU A 152 12.53 8.87 -33.57
CA GLU A 152 11.52 8.93 -32.50
C GLU A 152 11.34 7.59 -31.76
N ASN A 153 11.37 6.45 -32.47
CA ASN A 153 11.24 5.15 -31.82
C ASN A 153 12.49 4.78 -31.01
N VAL A 154 13.68 5.23 -31.43
CA VAL A 154 14.93 5.01 -30.69
C VAL A 154 14.96 5.85 -29.42
N THR A 155 14.61 7.13 -29.51
CA THR A 155 14.49 7.99 -28.31
C THR A 155 13.41 7.47 -27.35
N GLY A 156 12.25 7.06 -27.87
CA GLY A 156 11.19 6.43 -27.07
C GLY A 156 11.61 5.09 -26.44
N LEU A 157 12.50 4.33 -27.06
CA LEU A 157 13.10 3.14 -26.46
C LEU A 157 14.00 3.51 -25.26
N GLY A 158 14.85 4.53 -25.42
CA GLY A 158 15.68 5.04 -24.33
C GLY A 158 14.85 5.43 -23.11
N ALA A 159 13.77 6.18 -23.32
CA ALA A 159 12.81 6.53 -22.27
C ALA A 159 12.17 5.29 -21.61
N SER A 160 11.75 4.30 -22.42
CA SER A 160 11.15 3.05 -21.90
C SER A 160 12.13 2.23 -21.06
N ILE A 161 13.42 2.24 -21.42
CA ILE A 161 14.50 1.59 -20.64
C ILE A 161 14.66 2.26 -19.27
N ILE A 162 14.58 3.59 -19.18
CA ILE A 162 14.66 4.35 -17.91
C ILE A 162 13.50 3.96 -17.02
N ILE A 163 12.27 4.03 -17.53
CA ILE A 163 11.04 3.75 -16.77
C ILE A 163 11.07 2.34 -16.16
N HIS A 164 11.66 1.37 -16.87
CA HIS A 164 11.71 -0.02 -16.43
C HIS A 164 12.92 -0.40 -15.57
N SER A 165 14.06 0.26 -15.77
CA SER A 165 15.33 -0.13 -15.14
C SER A 165 15.75 0.77 -13.98
N CYS A 166 15.21 1.99 -13.86
CA CYS A 166 15.61 2.95 -12.84
C CYS A 166 14.75 2.80 -11.58
N ASP A 167 15.25 2.08 -10.58
CA ASP A 167 14.50 1.77 -9.35
C ASP A 167 15.10 2.41 -8.09
N THR A 168 16.38 2.75 -8.12
CA THR A 168 17.13 3.22 -6.94
C THR A 168 17.54 4.69 -7.04
N ILE A 169 17.69 5.35 -5.88
CA ILE A 169 18.19 6.73 -5.80
C ILE A 169 19.60 6.85 -6.41
N ALA A 170 20.44 5.82 -6.27
CA ALA A 170 21.78 5.81 -6.82
C ALA A 170 21.77 5.80 -8.37
N GLU A 171 20.91 5.00 -8.99
CA GLU A 171 20.71 4.99 -10.44
C GLU A 171 20.15 6.32 -10.95
N GLN A 172 19.14 6.88 -10.27
CA GLN A 172 18.57 8.18 -10.62
C GLN A 172 19.66 9.28 -10.61
N LYS A 173 20.53 9.28 -9.59
CA LYS A 173 21.68 10.20 -9.52
C LYS A 173 22.68 9.96 -10.65
N ALA A 174 22.99 8.70 -10.97
CA ALA A 174 23.89 8.36 -12.08
C ALA A 174 23.35 8.87 -13.43
N LEU A 175 22.05 8.71 -13.68
CA LEU A 175 21.38 9.25 -14.87
C LEU A 175 21.45 10.79 -14.91
N CYS A 176 21.18 11.47 -13.79
CA CYS A 176 21.30 12.92 -13.70
C CYS A 176 22.74 13.40 -13.96
N ASN A 177 23.74 12.74 -13.38
CA ASN A 177 25.15 13.09 -13.59
C ASN A 177 25.61 12.81 -15.03
N GLY A 178 25.00 11.81 -15.68
CA GLY A 178 25.27 11.43 -17.07
C GLY A 178 24.63 12.32 -18.13
N GLY A 179 23.90 13.40 -17.77
CA GLY A 179 23.27 14.30 -18.74
C GLY A 179 21.94 13.81 -19.31
N VAL A 180 21.38 12.73 -18.75
CA VAL A 180 20.14 12.10 -19.26
C VAL A 180 18.93 12.99 -19.00
N LEU A 181 18.86 13.63 -17.82
CA LEU A 181 17.76 14.50 -17.44
C LEU A 181 17.63 15.70 -18.40
N GLU A 182 18.76 16.31 -18.74
CA GLU A 182 18.84 17.41 -19.69
C GLU A 182 18.31 17.01 -21.05
N LYS A 183 18.70 15.83 -21.53
CA LYS A 183 18.24 15.35 -22.83
C LYS A 183 16.73 15.05 -22.85
N LEU A 184 16.18 14.53 -21.76
CA LEU A 184 14.74 14.29 -21.64
C LEU A 184 13.95 15.61 -21.65
N ILE A 185 14.49 16.68 -21.07
CA ILE A 185 13.87 18.01 -21.10
C ILE A 185 13.81 18.54 -22.53
N ASP A 186 14.89 18.43 -23.30
CA ASP A 186 14.91 18.84 -24.72
C ASP A 186 13.86 18.08 -25.55
N LEU A 187 13.59 16.81 -25.20
CA LEU A 187 12.61 15.97 -25.90
C LEU A 187 11.15 16.29 -25.54
N LEU A 188 10.89 17.16 -24.54
CA LEU A 188 9.53 17.60 -24.23
C LEU A 188 8.91 18.42 -25.37
N ASP A 189 9.73 19.16 -26.12
CA ASP A 189 9.31 19.91 -27.31
C ASP A 189 9.26 19.05 -28.59
N GLY A 190 9.54 17.75 -28.47
CA GLY A 190 9.46 16.79 -29.55
C GLY A 190 8.03 16.38 -29.93
N SER A 191 7.92 15.22 -30.59
CA SER A 191 6.64 14.62 -30.94
C SER A 191 5.80 14.28 -29.69
N LEU A 192 4.51 14.00 -29.88
CA LEU A 192 3.63 13.52 -28.81
C LEU A 192 4.22 12.28 -28.10
N SER A 193 4.76 11.31 -28.84
CA SER A 193 5.32 10.10 -28.22
C SER A 193 6.61 10.38 -27.46
N GLN A 194 7.45 11.31 -27.93
CA GLN A 194 8.67 11.71 -27.25
C GLN A 194 8.36 12.46 -25.96
N ARG A 195 7.42 13.41 -26.03
CA ARG A 195 6.98 14.19 -24.88
C ARG A 195 6.42 13.31 -23.77
N ASP A 196 5.47 12.43 -24.10
CA ASP A 196 4.86 11.53 -23.12
C ASP A 196 5.92 10.61 -22.47
N ALA A 197 6.78 9.98 -23.28
CA ALA A 197 7.82 9.10 -22.75
C ALA A 197 8.85 9.86 -21.90
N SER A 198 9.12 11.11 -22.24
CA SER A 198 10.03 11.98 -21.48
C SER A 198 9.43 12.40 -20.15
N LEU A 199 8.15 12.81 -20.11
CA LEU A 199 7.45 13.13 -18.86
C LEU A 199 7.45 11.95 -17.87
N GLU A 200 7.18 10.74 -18.37
CA GLU A 200 7.16 9.53 -17.56
C GLU A 200 8.58 9.16 -17.05
N SER A 201 9.60 9.32 -17.90
CA SER A 201 11.01 9.10 -17.50
C SER A 201 11.49 10.13 -16.48
N ILE A 202 11.12 11.41 -16.64
CA ILE A 202 11.44 12.48 -15.70
C ILE A 202 10.77 12.20 -14.35
N ALA A 203 9.49 11.80 -14.34
CA ALA A 203 8.81 11.40 -13.12
C ALA A 203 9.51 10.22 -12.42
N THR A 204 10.02 9.24 -13.19
CA THR A 204 10.80 8.12 -12.66
C THR A 204 12.10 8.59 -12.00
N ILE A 205 12.82 9.53 -12.63
CA ILE A 205 14.07 10.11 -12.09
C ILE A 205 13.82 10.94 -10.83
N PHE A 206 12.72 11.69 -10.77
CA PHE A 206 12.40 12.56 -9.63
C PHE A 206 11.93 11.82 -8.38
N LYS A 207 11.42 10.60 -8.52
CA LYS A 207 10.79 9.85 -7.42
C LYS A 207 11.77 9.64 -6.26
N ASN A 208 11.50 10.33 -5.15
CA ASN A 208 12.34 10.35 -3.93
C ASN A 208 13.76 10.92 -4.14
N ASN A 209 13.99 11.68 -5.21
CA ASN A 209 15.31 12.24 -5.52
C ASN A 209 15.32 13.78 -5.49
N VAL A 210 15.64 14.32 -4.32
CA VAL A 210 15.71 15.77 -4.07
C VAL A 210 16.78 16.44 -4.92
N GLU A 211 17.92 15.78 -5.16
CA GLU A 211 19.04 16.34 -5.93
C GLU A 211 18.70 16.48 -7.41
N ALA A 212 18.04 15.48 -8.01
CA ALA A 212 17.58 15.56 -9.40
C ALA A 212 16.62 16.74 -9.61
N ILE A 213 15.71 16.95 -8.65
CA ILE A 213 14.77 18.08 -8.67
C ILE A 213 15.52 19.40 -8.49
N ALA A 214 16.48 19.48 -7.56
CA ALA A 214 17.30 20.68 -7.38
C ALA A 214 18.09 21.02 -8.65
N LYS A 215 18.60 20.00 -9.38
CA LYS A 215 19.27 20.17 -10.67
C LYS A 215 18.31 20.67 -11.75
N PHE A 216 17.10 20.12 -11.79
CA PHE A 216 16.04 20.57 -12.69
C PHE A 216 15.66 22.04 -12.45
N MET A 217 15.62 22.46 -11.18
CA MET A 217 15.25 23.80 -10.73
C MET A 217 16.40 24.82 -10.75
N GLN A 218 17.56 24.49 -11.36
CA GLN A 218 18.68 25.44 -11.44
C GLN A 218 18.32 26.69 -12.27
N PRO A 219 18.91 27.86 -11.94
CA PRO A 219 18.70 29.09 -12.69
C PRO A 219 18.97 28.91 -14.19
N GLY A 220 18.06 29.37 -15.04
CA GLY A 220 18.11 29.18 -16.50
C GLY A 220 17.25 28.04 -17.05
N ARG A 221 16.52 27.30 -16.19
CA ARG A 221 15.51 26.29 -16.58
C ARG A 221 14.11 26.58 -16.04
N GLU A 222 13.84 27.81 -15.63
CA GLU A 222 12.56 28.23 -15.05
C GLU A 222 11.38 28.05 -16.04
N ASP A 223 11.66 28.21 -17.33
CA ASP A 223 10.70 27.98 -18.41
C ASP A 223 10.28 26.51 -18.50
N CYS A 224 11.13 25.54 -18.10
CA CYS A 224 10.81 24.12 -18.17
C CYS A 224 9.71 23.72 -17.20
N LEU A 225 9.74 24.24 -15.96
CA LEU A 225 8.67 23.99 -14.99
C LEU A 225 7.36 24.61 -15.47
N SER A 226 7.43 25.85 -15.97
CA SER A 226 6.28 26.55 -16.53
C SER A 226 5.67 25.79 -17.71
N TYR A 227 6.52 25.21 -18.56
CA TYR A 227 6.08 24.36 -19.67
C TYR A 227 5.33 23.10 -19.19
N ILE A 228 5.87 22.37 -18.21
CA ILE A 228 5.19 21.19 -17.63
C ILE A 228 3.85 21.60 -16.99
N ILE A 229 3.78 22.77 -16.34
CA ILE A 229 2.52 23.30 -15.79
C ILE A 229 1.50 23.56 -16.89
N GLU A 230 1.90 24.14 -18.03
CA GLU A 230 0.98 24.37 -19.15
C GLU A 230 0.54 23.08 -19.84
N LEU A 231 1.37 22.03 -19.85
CA LEU A 231 0.99 20.71 -20.36
C LEU A 231 -0.18 20.06 -19.58
N MET A 232 -0.52 20.52 -18.37
CA MET A 232 -1.75 20.10 -17.68
C MET A 232 -3.04 20.46 -18.44
N LYS A 233 -2.95 21.36 -19.42
CA LYS A 233 -4.06 21.79 -20.30
C LYS A 233 -3.90 21.30 -21.75
N ASP A 234 -2.96 20.39 -22.01
CA ASP A 234 -2.75 19.85 -23.35
C ASP A 234 -4.04 19.18 -23.91
N ARG A 235 -4.21 19.20 -25.23
CA ARG A 235 -5.36 18.57 -25.89
C ARG A 235 -5.39 17.06 -25.68
N ASN A 236 -4.22 16.43 -25.48
CA ASN A 236 -4.09 15.01 -25.24
C ASN A 236 -4.27 14.67 -23.75
N PRO A 237 -5.26 13.84 -23.38
CA PRO A 237 -5.48 13.43 -22.00
C PRO A 237 -4.29 12.71 -21.35
N LYS A 238 -3.53 11.93 -22.12
CA LYS A 238 -2.37 11.20 -21.61
C LYS A 238 -1.23 12.16 -21.24
N THR A 239 -0.95 13.15 -22.09
CA THR A 239 0.05 14.18 -21.81
C THR A 239 -0.31 14.98 -20.56
N ARG A 240 -1.60 15.38 -20.41
CA ARG A 240 -2.10 16.04 -19.20
C ARG A 240 -1.87 15.20 -17.93
N LEU A 241 -2.19 13.91 -17.99
CA LEU A 241 -1.99 12.98 -16.88
C LEU A 241 -0.51 12.88 -16.50
N LEU A 242 0.38 12.68 -17.49
CA LEU A 242 1.82 12.53 -17.25
C LEU A 242 2.45 13.82 -16.70
N ALA A 243 2.00 14.98 -17.16
CA ALA A 243 2.38 16.28 -16.58
C ALA A 243 1.97 16.36 -15.10
N CYS A 244 0.73 15.97 -14.77
CA CYS A 244 0.27 15.91 -13.37
C CYS A 244 1.12 14.95 -12.52
N VAL A 245 1.43 13.75 -13.04
CA VAL A 245 2.28 12.76 -12.37
C VAL A 245 3.66 13.35 -12.07
N CYS A 246 4.30 13.97 -13.06
CA CYS A 246 5.61 14.59 -12.90
C CYS A 246 5.61 15.67 -11.80
N LEU A 247 4.63 16.57 -11.80
CA LEU A 247 4.49 17.64 -10.80
C LEU A 247 4.19 17.09 -9.40
N ILE A 248 3.36 16.05 -9.29
CA ILE A 248 3.04 15.40 -8.00
C ILE A 248 4.28 14.71 -7.43
N VAL A 249 5.03 13.99 -8.24
CA VAL A 249 6.27 13.32 -7.82
C VAL A 249 7.30 14.34 -7.35
N MET A 250 7.45 15.45 -8.09
CA MET A 250 8.32 16.56 -7.70
C MET A 250 7.91 17.14 -6.34
N ARG A 251 6.63 17.46 -6.15
CA ARG A 251 6.11 18.00 -4.89
C ARG A 251 6.27 17.04 -3.71
N ASN A 252 6.05 15.74 -3.93
CA ASN A 252 6.15 14.73 -2.88
C ASN A 252 7.59 14.53 -2.43
N SER A 253 8.54 14.58 -3.37
CA SER A 253 9.96 14.38 -3.08
C SER A 253 10.61 15.65 -2.51
N SER A 254 10.19 16.83 -2.99
CA SER A 254 10.69 18.13 -2.56
C SER A 254 9.54 19.10 -2.27
N PRO A 255 8.93 19.03 -1.07
CA PRO A 255 7.78 19.87 -0.72
C PRO A 255 8.05 21.37 -0.75
N CYS A 256 9.30 21.84 -0.78
CA CYS A 256 9.59 23.27 -0.93
C CYS A 256 9.13 23.84 -2.28
N TYR A 257 9.01 23.02 -3.32
CA TYR A 257 8.53 23.43 -4.64
C TYR A 257 7.01 23.27 -4.78
N LEU A 258 6.42 24.02 -5.71
CA LEU A 258 4.98 23.97 -6.03
C LEU A 258 4.06 24.29 -4.84
N GLN A 259 4.44 25.28 -4.04
CA GLN A 259 3.64 25.76 -2.89
C GLN A 259 2.49 26.68 -3.27
N ASP A 260 2.50 27.21 -4.49
CA ASP A 260 1.44 28.05 -5.00
C ASP A 260 0.07 27.33 -4.99
N ILE A 261 -0.91 27.97 -4.35
CA ILE A 261 -2.28 27.44 -4.23
C ILE A 261 -2.93 27.32 -5.62
N GLY A 262 -2.62 28.24 -6.54
CA GLY A 262 -3.12 28.19 -7.92
C GLY A 262 -2.69 26.92 -8.66
N ILE A 263 -1.42 26.52 -8.53
CA ILE A 263 -0.91 25.26 -9.11
C ILE A 263 -1.58 24.04 -8.45
N LYS A 264 -1.72 24.03 -7.11
CA LYS A 264 -2.40 22.95 -6.37
C LYS A 264 -3.85 22.79 -6.85
N MET A 265 -4.57 23.90 -7.03
CA MET A 265 -5.94 23.90 -7.54
C MET A 265 -6.01 23.44 -9.00
N LYS A 266 -5.10 23.88 -9.87
CA LYS A 266 -5.01 23.41 -11.27
C LYS A 266 -4.82 21.90 -11.34
N LEU A 267 -3.94 21.32 -10.51
CA LEU A 267 -3.72 19.87 -10.43
C LEU A 267 -5.00 19.12 -10.05
N ILE A 268 -5.70 19.59 -9.00
CA ILE A 268 -6.95 19.00 -8.53
C ILE A 268 -8.01 19.02 -9.64
N HIS A 269 -8.22 20.17 -10.28
CA HIS A 269 -9.23 20.30 -11.33
C HIS A 269 -8.89 19.46 -12.56
N SER A 270 -7.64 19.50 -13.03
CA SER A 270 -7.19 18.71 -14.19
C SER A 270 -7.37 17.21 -13.93
N LEU A 271 -7.02 16.71 -12.74
CA LEU A 271 -7.21 15.29 -12.41
C LEU A 271 -8.69 14.91 -12.30
N LEU A 272 -9.53 15.77 -11.72
CA LEU A 272 -10.97 15.53 -11.66
C LEU A 272 -11.60 15.51 -13.07
N GLU A 273 -11.14 16.35 -14.00
CA GLU A 273 -11.56 16.30 -15.41
C GLU A 273 -11.02 15.06 -16.13
N LEU A 274 -9.81 14.62 -15.80
CA LEU A 274 -9.21 13.43 -16.40
C LEU A 274 -9.99 12.15 -16.05
N LEU A 275 -10.69 12.09 -14.92
CA LEU A 275 -11.58 10.99 -14.54
C LEU A 275 -12.72 10.76 -15.54
N ASP A 276 -13.15 11.78 -16.30
CA ASP A 276 -14.17 11.64 -17.34
C ASP A 276 -13.66 10.95 -18.60
N ASN A 277 -12.34 10.80 -18.76
CA ASN A 277 -11.77 10.16 -19.94
C ASN A 277 -11.94 8.63 -19.86
N PRO A 278 -12.29 7.95 -20.97
CA PRO A 278 -12.43 6.50 -20.99
C PRO A 278 -11.07 5.80 -20.93
N GLY A 279 -11.09 4.52 -20.54
CA GLY A 279 -9.91 3.66 -20.56
C GLY A 279 -8.82 4.05 -19.57
N GLN A 280 -7.57 3.77 -19.93
CA GLN A 280 -6.42 3.84 -19.02
C GLN A 280 -6.20 5.23 -18.41
N VAL A 281 -6.45 6.31 -19.15
CA VAL A 281 -6.21 7.67 -18.64
C VAL A 281 -7.10 7.97 -17.43
N GLY A 282 -8.40 7.73 -17.53
CA GLY A 282 -9.31 7.96 -16.40
C GLY A 282 -9.09 6.98 -15.25
N ASP A 283 -8.64 5.75 -15.56
CA ASP A 283 -8.30 4.76 -14.55
C ASP A 283 -7.09 5.22 -13.73
N GLU A 284 -5.99 5.60 -14.36
CA GLU A 284 -4.80 6.09 -13.67
C GLU A 284 -5.04 7.46 -13.01
N ALA A 285 -5.86 8.34 -13.61
CA ALA A 285 -6.20 9.63 -13.02
C ALA A 285 -6.79 9.49 -11.61
N SER A 286 -7.57 8.43 -11.35
CA SER A 286 -8.12 8.15 -10.01
C SER A 286 -7.04 7.85 -8.96
N PHE A 287 -6.01 7.08 -9.33
CA PHE A 287 -4.88 6.79 -8.44
C PHE A 287 -3.96 8.00 -8.26
N VAL A 288 -3.72 8.76 -9.34
CA VAL A 288 -2.89 9.97 -9.28
C VAL A 288 -3.57 11.03 -8.41
N PHE A 289 -4.89 11.19 -8.54
CA PHE A 289 -5.68 12.04 -7.65
C PHE A 289 -5.59 11.60 -6.19
N SER A 290 -5.80 10.30 -5.93
CA SER A 290 -5.64 9.72 -4.59
C SER A 290 -4.25 10.00 -4.00
N THR A 291 -3.19 9.88 -4.81
CA THR A 291 -1.80 10.12 -4.39
C THR A 291 -1.50 11.60 -4.11
N LEU A 292 -2.12 12.50 -4.87
CA LEU A 292 -1.99 13.94 -4.66
C LEU A 292 -2.44 14.31 -3.24
N ILE A 293 -3.63 13.87 -2.83
CA ILE A 293 -4.28 14.23 -1.56
C ILE A 293 -3.86 13.38 -0.36
N ALA A 294 -3.11 12.29 -0.59
CA ALA A 294 -2.71 11.36 0.46
C ALA A 294 -1.97 12.07 1.60
N GLU A 295 -2.49 11.91 2.82
CA GLU A 295 -1.97 12.45 4.09
C GLU A 295 -1.79 13.98 4.18
N LYS A 296 -2.35 14.76 3.24
CA LYS A 296 -2.15 16.22 3.16
C LYS A 296 -3.47 16.97 3.33
N GLU A 297 -3.73 17.40 4.55
CA GLU A 297 -4.98 18.09 4.93
C GLU A 297 -5.28 19.32 4.05
N GLU A 298 -4.26 20.11 3.71
CA GLU A 298 -4.41 21.28 2.82
C GLU A 298 -4.99 20.89 1.44
N LEU A 299 -4.41 19.86 0.79
CA LEU A 299 -4.89 19.40 -0.51
C LEU A 299 -6.25 18.72 -0.41
N GLN A 300 -6.55 18.06 0.70
CA GLN A 300 -7.87 17.50 0.95
C GLN A 300 -8.93 18.61 1.06
N LYS A 301 -8.60 19.75 1.68
CA LYS A 301 -9.50 20.93 1.75
C LYS A 301 -9.77 21.51 0.38
N LEU A 302 -8.72 21.75 -0.40
CA LEU A 302 -8.84 22.24 -1.78
C LEU A 302 -9.64 21.27 -2.67
N ALA A 303 -9.44 19.96 -2.50
CA ALA A 303 -10.20 18.95 -3.23
C ALA A 303 -11.68 18.93 -2.83
N PHE A 304 -11.98 19.11 -1.54
CA PHE A 304 -13.34 19.24 -1.05
C PHE A 304 -14.03 20.49 -1.62
N GLU A 305 -13.35 21.64 -1.62
CA GLU A 305 -13.83 22.90 -2.24
C GLU A 305 -14.08 22.74 -3.75
N ALA A 306 -13.29 21.91 -4.44
CA ALA A 306 -13.48 21.56 -5.85
C ALA A 306 -14.61 20.52 -6.10
N ASN A 307 -15.43 20.21 -5.09
CA ASN A 307 -16.51 19.22 -5.12
C ASN A 307 -16.04 17.80 -5.49
N ALA A 308 -14.84 17.39 -5.05
CA ALA A 308 -14.28 16.10 -5.40
C ALA A 308 -15.16 14.91 -4.97
N ILE A 309 -15.79 14.97 -3.79
CA ILE A 309 -16.62 13.86 -3.27
C ILE A 309 -17.82 13.61 -4.18
N ASP A 310 -18.54 14.68 -4.53
CA ASP A 310 -19.71 14.62 -5.41
C ASP A 310 -19.33 14.12 -6.81
N LYS A 311 -18.23 14.63 -7.38
CA LYS A 311 -17.75 14.19 -8.70
C LYS A 311 -17.39 12.70 -8.68
N LEU A 312 -16.61 12.26 -7.69
CA LEU A 312 -16.23 10.84 -7.52
C LEU A 312 -17.48 9.96 -7.35
N TYR A 313 -18.48 10.40 -6.57
CA TYR A 313 -19.73 9.68 -6.40
C TYR A 313 -20.49 9.56 -7.72
N ASN A 314 -20.60 10.64 -8.50
CA ASN A 314 -21.26 10.63 -9.80
C ASN A 314 -20.56 9.67 -10.79
N HIS A 315 -19.24 9.50 -10.69
CA HIS A 315 -18.52 8.50 -11.48
C HIS A 315 -18.86 7.06 -11.11
N LEU A 316 -19.16 6.77 -9.84
CA LEU A 316 -19.58 5.45 -9.40
C LEU A 316 -20.96 5.05 -9.95
N GLN A 317 -21.79 6.02 -10.32
CA GLN A 317 -23.13 5.79 -10.86
C GLN A 317 -23.15 5.52 -12.38
N LYS A 318 -22.00 5.53 -13.06
CA LYS A 318 -21.90 5.31 -14.51
C LYS A 318 -21.85 3.80 -14.84
N ASP A 319 -22.62 3.36 -15.85
CA ASP A 319 -22.81 1.94 -16.22
C ASP A 319 -21.56 1.15 -16.69
N GLN A 320 -20.40 1.79 -16.83
CA GLN A 320 -19.17 1.19 -17.38
C GLN A 320 -17.92 1.56 -16.56
N LEU A 321 -17.96 1.29 -15.26
CA LEU A 321 -16.82 1.53 -14.39
C LEU A 321 -15.83 0.34 -14.45
N SER A 322 -14.59 0.60 -14.86
CA SER A 322 -13.56 -0.44 -14.81
C SER A 322 -13.21 -0.78 -13.35
N PRO A 323 -12.85 -2.04 -13.02
CA PRO A 323 -12.43 -2.41 -11.66
C PRO A 323 -11.26 -1.56 -11.15
N ARG A 324 -10.34 -1.20 -12.06
CA ARG A 324 -9.18 -0.35 -11.73
C ARG A 324 -9.62 1.05 -11.34
N ARG A 325 -10.54 1.67 -12.11
CA ARG A 325 -11.08 2.99 -11.75
C ARG A 325 -11.87 2.94 -10.45
N PHE A 326 -12.65 1.88 -10.24
CA PHE A 326 -13.41 1.70 -9.00
C PHE A 326 -12.49 1.67 -7.77
N GLN A 327 -11.43 0.86 -7.84
CA GLN A 327 -10.40 0.81 -6.81
C GLN A 327 -9.78 2.19 -6.54
N GLY A 328 -9.36 2.92 -7.58
CA GLY A 328 -8.74 4.23 -7.40
C GLY A 328 -9.69 5.28 -6.83
N ILE A 329 -10.98 5.23 -7.17
CA ILE A 329 -12.02 6.09 -6.56
C ILE A 329 -12.21 5.77 -5.07
N LEU A 330 -12.27 4.50 -4.69
CA LEU A 330 -12.37 4.10 -3.27
C LEU A 330 -11.16 4.58 -2.45
N LEU A 331 -9.96 4.50 -3.03
CA LEU A 331 -8.75 5.06 -2.40
C LEU A 331 -8.80 6.58 -2.30
N ALA A 332 -9.30 7.28 -3.33
CA ALA A 332 -9.49 8.73 -3.27
C ALA A 332 -10.47 9.13 -2.14
N PHE A 333 -11.60 8.41 -1.99
CA PHE A 333 -12.51 8.62 -0.87
C PHE A 333 -11.86 8.38 0.49
N SER A 334 -11.04 7.32 0.61
CA SER A 334 -10.28 7.06 1.83
C SER A 334 -9.43 8.26 2.23
N HIS A 335 -8.65 8.80 1.31
CA HIS A 335 -7.76 9.93 1.61
C HIS A 335 -8.52 11.22 1.85
N LEU A 336 -9.61 11.51 1.12
CA LEU A 336 -10.48 12.66 1.42
C LEU A 336 -11.06 12.56 2.84
N CYS A 337 -11.43 11.36 3.26
CA CYS A 337 -12.01 11.10 4.58
C CYS A 337 -10.96 10.84 5.67
N SER A 338 -9.65 10.96 5.40
CA SER A 338 -8.63 10.57 6.39
C SER A 338 -8.45 11.61 7.51
N LYS A 339 -8.58 12.90 7.21
CA LYS A 339 -8.42 13.99 8.22
C LYS A 339 -9.63 14.93 8.33
N LEU A 340 -10.46 15.06 7.29
CA LEU A 340 -11.52 16.08 7.25
C LEU A 340 -12.91 15.54 7.61
N GLU A 341 -13.51 16.09 8.68
CA GLU A 341 -14.91 15.78 9.07
C GLU A 341 -15.93 16.24 8.02
N SER A 342 -15.67 17.36 7.32
CA SER A 342 -16.55 17.83 6.23
C SER A 342 -16.65 16.79 5.11
N CYS A 343 -15.53 16.16 4.76
CA CYS A 343 -15.49 15.08 3.79
C CYS A 343 -16.29 13.86 4.25
N ARG A 344 -16.08 13.40 5.49
CA ARG A 344 -16.84 12.27 6.07
C ARG A 344 -18.35 12.54 6.09
N SER A 345 -18.73 13.75 6.47
CA SER A 345 -20.15 14.17 6.49
C SER A 345 -20.76 14.13 5.09
N ARG A 346 -20.09 14.71 4.08
CA ARG A 346 -20.60 14.69 2.70
C ARG A 346 -20.64 13.27 2.13
N PHE A 347 -19.62 12.46 2.37
CA PHE A 347 -19.54 11.06 1.98
C PHE A 347 -20.75 10.26 2.49
N LEU A 348 -21.09 10.40 3.77
CA LEU A 348 -22.26 9.73 4.37
C LEU A 348 -23.58 10.29 3.81
N SER A 349 -23.67 11.61 3.60
CA SER A 349 -24.89 12.24 3.05
C SER A 349 -25.24 11.74 1.64
N LEU A 350 -24.23 11.39 0.84
CA LEU A 350 -24.39 10.83 -0.51
C LEU A 350 -24.60 9.31 -0.50
N GLN A 351 -24.68 8.68 0.68
CA GLN A 351 -24.82 7.23 0.82
C GLN A 351 -23.71 6.41 0.15
N VAL A 352 -22.51 6.99 -0.01
CA VAL A 352 -21.35 6.28 -0.60
C VAL A 352 -20.96 5.05 0.24
N MET A 353 -21.33 5.04 1.52
CA MET A 353 -21.17 3.90 2.42
C MET A 353 -21.81 2.62 1.87
N ASN A 354 -22.96 2.69 1.21
CA ASN A 354 -23.61 1.50 0.62
C ASN A 354 -22.72 0.88 -0.46
N ILE A 355 -22.12 1.70 -1.31
CA ILE A 355 -21.21 1.26 -2.36
C ILE A 355 -19.93 0.65 -1.76
N VAL A 356 -19.44 1.20 -0.64
CA VAL A 356 -18.30 0.61 0.08
C VAL A 356 -18.66 -0.76 0.65
N ILE A 357 -19.86 -0.94 1.20
CA ILE A 357 -20.32 -2.24 1.72
C ILE A 357 -20.37 -3.27 0.59
N ASP A 358 -20.92 -2.92 -0.57
CA ASP A 358 -20.95 -3.81 -1.74
C ASP A 358 -19.53 -4.17 -2.20
N ALA A 359 -18.61 -3.20 -2.18
CA ALA A 359 -17.21 -3.39 -2.54
C ALA A 359 -16.44 -4.34 -1.60
N LEU A 360 -16.89 -4.54 -0.35
CA LEU A 360 -16.28 -5.50 0.57
C LEU A 360 -16.42 -6.94 0.07
N GLN A 361 -17.45 -7.24 -0.74
CA GLN A 361 -17.71 -8.57 -1.29
C GLN A 361 -17.24 -8.74 -2.74
N HIS A 362 -16.53 -7.74 -3.29
CA HIS A 362 -16.09 -7.75 -4.69
C HIS A 362 -15.09 -8.88 -4.97
N GLU A 363 -15.07 -9.43 -6.19
CA GLU A 363 -14.19 -10.54 -6.60
C GLU A 363 -12.68 -10.20 -6.49
N SER A 364 -12.31 -8.98 -6.90
CA SER A 364 -10.93 -8.46 -6.81
C SER A 364 -10.52 -8.16 -5.36
N SER A 365 -9.39 -8.74 -4.92
CA SER A 365 -8.77 -8.44 -3.63
C SER A 365 -8.43 -6.97 -3.47
N ASP A 366 -8.00 -6.32 -4.54
CA ASP A 366 -7.55 -4.93 -4.51
C ASP A 366 -8.70 -3.96 -4.23
N ILE A 367 -9.89 -4.27 -4.76
CA ILE A 367 -11.11 -3.50 -4.46
C ILE A 367 -11.54 -3.73 -3.01
N ARG A 368 -11.50 -4.97 -2.51
CA ARG A 368 -11.80 -5.25 -1.09
C ARG A 368 -10.85 -4.50 -0.15
N ILE A 369 -9.55 -4.48 -0.47
CA ILE A 369 -8.56 -3.71 0.29
C ILE A 369 -8.87 -2.21 0.26
N ALA A 370 -9.19 -1.65 -0.92
CA ALA A 370 -9.56 -0.24 -1.06
C ALA A 370 -10.84 0.10 -0.28
N ALA A 371 -11.85 -0.79 -0.30
CA ALA A 371 -13.09 -0.66 0.46
C ALA A 371 -12.84 -0.65 1.97
N CYS A 372 -12.06 -1.61 2.49
CA CYS A 372 -11.66 -1.65 3.90
C CYS A 372 -10.85 -0.39 4.29
N THR A 373 -9.96 0.07 3.42
CA THR A 373 -9.16 1.28 3.65
C THR A 373 -10.03 2.53 3.71
N CYS A 374 -11.03 2.64 2.82
CA CYS A 374 -12.03 3.70 2.87
C CYS A 374 -12.87 3.63 4.16
N LEU A 375 -13.35 2.44 4.52
CA LEU A 375 -14.12 2.21 5.75
C LEU A 375 -13.32 2.60 7.01
N ARG A 376 -12.04 2.25 7.08
CA ARG A 376 -11.13 2.68 8.14
C ARG A 376 -11.07 4.21 8.26
N SER A 377 -10.98 4.92 7.14
CA SER A 377 -10.90 6.39 7.15
C SER A 377 -12.18 7.09 7.56
N VAL A 378 -13.33 6.60 7.10
CA VAL A 378 -14.64 7.17 7.45
C VAL A 378 -15.01 6.87 8.91
N SER A 379 -14.57 5.73 9.46
CA SER A 379 -14.78 5.32 10.86
C SER A 379 -13.85 5.98 11.88
N ARG A 380 -12.94 6.88 11.48
CA ARG A 380 -12.14 7.68 12.44
C ARG A 380 -12.94 8.74 13.19
N SER A 381 -14.13 9.10 12.71
CA SER A 381 -14.97 10.13 13.33
C SER A 381 -15.72 9.58 14.54
N ILE A 382 -15.38 10.07 15.74
CA ILE A 382 -16.08 9.72 16.99
C ILE A 382 -17.58 10.06 16.89
N LYS A 383 -17.93 11.17 16.23
CA LYS A 383 -19.34 11.55 16.00
C LYS A 383 -20.08 10.48 15.20
N ASN A 384 -19.48 9.99 14.11
CA ASN A 384 -20.11 8.98 13.25
C ASN A 384 -20.14 7.60 13.89
N LEU A 385 -19.10 7.23 14.64
CA LEU A 385 -19.10 6.02 15.48
C LEU A 385 -20.22 6.09 16.52
N SER A 386 -20.34 7.20 17.25
CA SER A 386 -21.35 7.35 18.30
C SER A 386 -22.79 7.40 17.76
N ALA A 387 -22.97 7.82 16.50
CA ALA A 387 -24.25 7.74 15.79
C ALA A 387 -24.62 6.30 15.38
N GLY A 388 -23.71 5.34 15.49
CA GLY A 388 -23.95 3.92 15.20
C GLY A 388 -24.05 3.60 13.71
N TYR A 389 -23.40 4.37 12.84
CA TYR A 389 -23.38 4.13 11.40
C TYR A 389 -22.58 2.88 11.00
N PHE A 390 -21.66 2.40 11.85
CA PHE A 390 -20.75 1.30 11.52
C PHE A 390 -20.98 0.02 12.32
N MET A 391 -21.32 0.09 13.61
CA MET A 391 -21.66 -1.10 14.40
C MET A 391 -23.10 -1.55 14.12
N ASN A 392 -23.30 -2.14 12.95
CA ASN A 392 -24.53 -2.79 12.52
C ASN A 392 -24.19 -4.03 11.68
N GLU A 393 -25.16 -4.93 11.50
CA GLU A 393 -24.93 -6.20 10.82
C GLU A 393 -24.50 -6.03 9.35
N THR A 394 -25.03 -5.02 8.65
CA THR A 394 -24.71 -4.81 7.22
C THR A 394 -23.26 -4.40 6.98
N VAL A 395 -22.61 -3.76 7.95
CA VAL A 395 -21.19 -3.41 7.89
C VAL A 395 -20.32 -4.47 8.56
N VAL A 396 -20.69 -4.91 9.78
CA VAL A 396 -19.84 -5.79 10.59
C VAL A 396 -19.71 -7.17 9.97
N LEU A 397 -20.81 -7.77 9.49
CA LEU A 397 -20.79 -9.14 9.00
C LEU A 397 -19.85 -9.30 7.79
N PRO A 398 -19.93 -8.47 6.72
CA PRO A 398 -18.99 -8.56 5.60
C PRO A 398 -17.53 -8.37 6.04
N VAL A 399 -17.25 -7.42 6.95
CA VAL A 399 -15.88 -7.18 7.40
C VAL A 399 -15.34 -8.37 8.21
N VAL A 400 -16.17 -9.00 9.05
CA VAL A 400 -15.78 -10.23 9.77
C VAL A 400 -15.54 -11.38 8.79
N GLN A 401 -16.35 -11.53 7.75
CA GLN A 401 -16.12 -12.55 6.71
C GLN A 401 -14.78 -12.38 5.98
N LEU A 402 -14.29 -11.14 5.81
CA LEU A 402 -12.98 -10.87 5.22
C LEU A 402 -11.81 -11.34 6.08
N LEU A 403 -12.01 -11.60 7.38
CA LEU A 403 -11.01 -12.19 8.26
C LEU A 403 -10.67 -13.64 7.90
N HIS A 404 -11.50 -14.30 7.08
CA HIS A 404 -11.24 -15.63 6.51
C HIS A 404 -10.64 -15.59 5.10
N SER A 405 -10.32 -14.39 4.58
CA SER A 405 -9.75 -14.27 3.24
C SER A 405 -8.40 -15.01 3.12
N PRO A 406 -8.10 -15.67 1.99
CA PRO A 406 -6.79 -16.27 1.75
C PRO A 406 -5.68 -15.22 1.52
N SER A 407 -6.04 -13.95 1.36
CA SER A 407 -5.07 -12.86 1.18
C SER A 407 -4.80 -12.16 2.51
N ASN A 408 -3.56 -12.24 2.99
CA ASN A 408 -3.14 -11.52 4.20
C ASN A 408 -3.38 -10.01 4.08
N ALA A 409 -3.17 -9.43 2.89
CA ALA A 409 -3.41 -8.01 2.65
C ALA A 409 -4.88 -7.62 2.85
N VAL A 410 -5.83 -8.48 2.45
CA VAL A 410 -7.26 -8.27 2.70
C VAL A 410 -7.55 -8.37 4.20
N GLN A 411 -6.99 -9.37 4.89
CA GLN A 411 -7.18 -9.53 6.33
C GLN A 411 -6.65 -8.32 7.11
N VAL A 412 -5.44 -7.84 6.79
CA VAL A 412 -4.84 -6.65 7.43
C VAL A 412 -5.70 -5.41 7.19
N ALA A 413 -6.19 -5.19 5.96
CA ALA A 413 -7.07 -4.07 5.66
C ALA A 413 -8.39 -4.14 6.45
N ALA A 414 -9.02 -5.32 6.51
CA ALA A 414 -10.26 -5.55 7.25
C ALA A 414 -10.05 -5.35 8.76
N LEU A 415 -8.98 -5.89 9.34
CA LEU A 415 -8.63 -5.69 10.74
C LEU A 415 -8.37 -4.21 11.06
N GLY A 416 -7.69 -3.49 10.17
CA GLY A 416 -7.47 -2.05 10.33
C GLY A 416 -8.76 -1.22 10.26
N ALA A 417 -9.78 -1.67 9.55
CA ALA A 417 -11.11 -1.05 9.60
C ALA A 417 -11.82 -1.39 10.92
N LEU A 418 -11.80 -2.67 11.32
CA LEU A 418 -12.39 -3.12 12.58
C LEU A 418 -11.79 -2.43 13.79
N SER A 419 -10.47 -2.18 13.80
CA SER A 419 -9.82 -1.52 14.93
C SER A 419 -10.44 -0.16 15.25
N ASN A 420 -11.00 0.55 14.26
CA ASN A 420 -11.72 1.80 14.50
C ASN A 420 -13.19 1.56 14.88
N ILE A 421 -13.85 0.63 14.20
CA ILE A 421 -15.28 0.33 14.41
C ILE A 421 -15.52 -0.21 15.83
N VAL A 422 -14.67 -1.11 16.32
CA VAL A 422 -14.87 -1.78 17.63
C VAL A 422 -14.59 -0.89 18.84
N VAL A 423 -14.01 0.30 18.65
CA VAL A 423 -13.88 1.32 19.71
C VAL A 423 -15.26 1.79 20.19
N GLU A 424 -16.29 1.67 19.34
CA GLU A 424 -17.61 2.31 19.51
C GLU A 424 -18.15 2.21 20.95
N PHE A 425 -18.54 3.38 21.48
CA PHE A 425 -19.01 3.59 22.86
C PHE A 425 -20.48 3.19 23.08
N SER A 426 -21.11 2.59 22.06
CA SER A 426 -22.54 2.29 22.07
C SER A 426 -22.83 0.91 22.68
N THR A 427 -24.11 0.68 23.00
CA THR A 427 -24.60 -0.61 23.50
C THR A 427 -24.57 -1.72 22.45
N LYS A 428 -24.22 -1.43 21.19
CA LYS A 428 -24.30 -2.34 20.04
C LYS A 428 -23.13 -3.32 19.89
N ARG A 429 -22.20 -3.37 20.86
CA ARG A 429 -21.06 -4.30 20.86
C ARG A 429 -21.50 -5.78 20.77
N SER A 430 -22.72 -6.10 21.22
CA SER A 430 -23.28 -7.45 21.09
C SER A 430 -23.32 -7.94 19.64
N ILE A 431 -23.59 -7.06 18.66
CA ILE A 431 -23.63 -7.44 17.23
C ILE A 431 -22.29 -8.04 16.79
N PHE A 432 -21.18 -7.40 17.16
CA PHE A 432 -19.84 -7.90 16.82
C PHE A 432 -19.55 -9.27 17.45
N ILE A 433 -20.05 -9.50 18.67
CA ILE A 433 -19.89 -10.78 19.39
C ILE A 433 -20.77 -11.86 18.74
N GLU A 434 -22.02 -11.55 18.44
CA GLU A 434 -22.99 -12.45 17.81
C GLU A 434 -22.55 -12.89 16.41
N CYS A 435 -21.89 -12.02 15.64
CA CYS A 435 -21.27 -12.37 14.37
C CYS A 435 -19.99 -13.23 14.51
N GLY A 436 -19.59 -13.61 15.73
CA GLY A 436 -18.36 -14.38 15.98
C GLY A 436 -17.07 -13.58 15.88
N GLY A 437 -17.14 -12.25 15.82
CA GLY A 437 -15.98 -11.38 15.59
C GLY A 437 -14.88 -11.54 16.64
N VAL A 438 -15.25 -11.71 17.93
CA VAL A 438 -14.27 -11.93 19.01
C VAL A 438 -13.46 -13.20 18.78
N LYS A 439 -14.12 -14.30 18.44
CA LYS A 439 -13.48 -15.60 18.18
C LYS A 439 -12.48 -15.49 17.02
N GLU A 440 -12.84 -14.76 15.97
CA GLU A 440 -11.93 -14.51 14.85
C GLU A 440 -10.75 -13.64 15.21
N LEU A 441 -10.94 -12.56 15.97
CA LEU A 441 -9.83 -11.74 16.45
C LEU A 441 -8.86 -12.55 17.34
N VAL A 442 -9.39 -13.41 18.22
CA VAL A 442 -8.58 -14.32 19.06
C VAL A 442 -7.83 -15.36 18.22
N ARG A 443 -8.43 -15.86 17.14
CA ARG A 443 -7.75 -16.77 16.20
C ARG A 443 -6.61 -16.05 15.49
N LEU A 444 -6.86 -14.83 14.99
CA LEU A 444 -5.87 -14.05 14.24
C LEU A 444 -4.76 -13.46 15.11
N SER A 445 -4.99 -13.24 16.40
CA SER A 445 -3.92 -12.87 17.34
C SER A 445 -2.89 -13.98 17.56
N LYS A 446 -3.14 -15.19 17.04
CA LYS A 446 -2.20 -16.32 17.03
C LYS A 446 -1.52 -16.52 15.65
N SER A 447 -1.77 -15.63 14.69
CA SER A 447 -1.19 -15.72 13.34
C SER A 447 0.34 -15.62 13.39
N MET A 448 1.03 -16.32 12.49
CA MET A 448 2.47 -16.14 12.29
C MET A 448 2.81 -14.82 11.60
N ASP A 449 1.86 -14.28 10.83
CA ASP A 449 1.98 -12.97 10.17
C ASP A 449 1.87 -11.85 11.20
N LEU A 450 2.90 -11.01 11.27
CA LEU A 450 3.01 -9.94 12.27
C LEU A 450 1.90 -8.89 12.12
N ASP A 451 1.63 -8.43 10.90
CA ASP A 451 0.64 -7.38 10.67
C ASP A 451 -0.77 -7.85 11.05
N ILE A 452 -1.12 -9.10 10.70
CA ILE A 452 -2.38 -9.71 11.11
C ILE A 452 -2.46 -9.81 12.63
N ARG A 453 -1.42 -10.35 13.28
CA ARG A 453 -1.38 -10.55 14.72
C ARG A 453 -1.52 -9.23 15.48
N LEU A 454 -0.78 -8.21 15.05
CA LEU A 454 -0.79 -6.87 15.64
C LEU A 454 -2.14 -6.17 15.47
N ASN A 455 -2.71 -6.16 14.26
CA ASN A 455 -4.00 -5.50 14.03
C ASN A 455 -5.16 -6.22 14.74
N ALA A 456 -5.13 -7.55 14.83
CA ALA A 456 -6.11 -8.31 15.60
C ALA A 456 -6.06 -7.97 17.10
N LEU A 457 -4.84 -7.86 17.64
CA LEU A 457 -4.64 -7.48 19.04
C LEU A 457 -5.06 -6.04 19.31
N TRP A 458 -4.81 -5.13 18.37
CA TRP A 458 -5.29 -3.75 18.46
C TRP A 458 -6.82 -3.70 18.48
N ALA A 459 -7.50 -4.45 17.60
CA ALA A 459 -8.96 -4.54 17.62
C ALA A 459 -9.49 -5.11 18.95
N LEU A 460 -8.87 -6.16 19.50
CA LEU A 460 -9.23 -6.72 20.81
C LEU A 460 -9.06 -5.69 21.94
N ARG A 461 -7.93 -4.98 21.96
CA ARG A 461 -7.64 -3.91 22.92
C ARG A 461 -8.72 -2.83 22.89
N ASN A 462 -9.12 -2.42 21.68
CA ASN A 462 -10.13 -1.40 21.47
C ASN A 462 -11.53 -1.87 21.88
N LEU A 463 -11.88 -3.13 21.58
CA LEU A 463 -13.13 -3.73 22.02
C LEU A 463 -13.21 -3.82 23.56
N MET A 464 -12.08 -4.04 24.23
CA MET A 464 -11.99 -4.10 25.69
C MET A 464 -12.07 -2.71 26.35
N PHE A 465 -11.84 -1.63 25.59
CA PHE A 465 -11.81 -0.27 26.13
C PHE A 465 -13.20 0.17 26.61
N LEU A 466 -13.30 0.48 27.91
CA LEU A 466 -14.56 0.82 28.58
C LEU A 466 -15.67 -0.24 28.37
N ALA A 467 -15.29 -1.51 28.24
CA ALA A 467 -16.22 -2.63 28.25
C ALA A 467 -16.82 -2.81 29.66
N ASN A 468 -18.11 -3.15 29.74
CA ASN A 468 -18.74 -3.53 31.00
C ASN A 468 -18.38 -4.99 31.38
N SER A 469 -18.71 -5.40 32.61
CA SER A 469 -18.34 -6.73 33.13
C SER A 469 -18.88 -7.88 32.27
N MET A 470 -20.07 -7.75 31.68
CA MET A 470 -20.67 -8.76 30.81
C MET A 470 -19.83 -8.96 29.53
N TYR A 471 -19.45 -7.87 28.86
CA TYR A 471 -18.60 -7.92 27.67
C TYR A 471 -17.18 -8.43 27.99
N LYS A 472 -16.59 -7.97 29.10
CA LYS A 472 -15.27 -8.44 29.55
C LYS A 472 -15.27 -9.95 29.77
N SER A 473 -16.29 -10.48 30.46
CA SER A 473 -16.44 -11.92 30.69
C SER A 473 -16.56 -12.71 29.40
N GLY A 474 -17.42 -12.25 28.47
CA GLY A 474 -17.59 -12.89 27.16
C GLY A 474 -16.31 -12.91 26.33
N ILE A 475 -15.55 -11.81 26.30
CA ILE A 475 -14.29 -11.72 25.56
C ILE A 475 -13.19 -12.55 26.24
N PHE A 476 -13.10 -12.51 27.57
CA PHE A 476 -12.11 -13.26 28.33
C PHE A 476 -12.28 -14.77 28.18
N ARG A 477 -13.51 -15.26 28.03
CA ARG A 477 -13.79 -16.68 27.77
C ARG A 477 -13.12 -17.19 26.49
N GLU A 478 -13.05 -16.36 25.45
CA GLU A 478 -12.34 -16.71 24.20
C GLU A 478 -10.83 -16.50 24.32
N LEU A 479 -10.40 -15.40 24.97
CA LEU A 479 -8.98 -15.10 25.14
C LEU A 479 -8.28 -16.11 26.05
N THR A 480 -8.82 -16.42 27.23
CA THR A 480 -8.19 -17.20 28.32
C THR A 480 -6.96 -16.52 28.95
N ALA A 481 -6.60 -16.91 30.18
CA ALA A 481 -5.45 -16.32 30.87
C ALA A 481 -4.13 -16.77 30.24
N SER A 482 -4.04 -18.05 29.86
CA SER A 482 -2.88 -18.64 29.19
C SER A 482 -2.49 -17.93 27.89
N LEU A 483 -3.45 -17.60 27.01
CA LEU A 483 -3.16 -16.87 25.78
C LEU A 483 -2.68 -15.45 26.06
N LEU A 484 -3.31 -14.72 26.98
CA LEU A 484 -2.89 -13.37 27.35
C LEU A 484 -1.46 -13.36 27.89
N ALA A 485 -1.13 -14.33 28.74
CA ALA A 485 0.25 -14.52 29.21
C ALA A 485 1.21 -14.81 28.04
N SER A 486 0.82 -15.65 27.07
CA SER A 486 1.66 -15.94 25.91
C SER A 486 1.89 -14.71 25.02
N LEU A 487 0.87 -13.85 24.83
CA LEU A 487 0.96 -12.61 24.06
C LEU A 487 1.83 -11.56 24.77
N VAL A 488 1.77 -11.50 26.10
CA VAL A 488 2.66 -10.64 26.91
C VAL A 488 4.13 -11.09 26.78
N CYS A 489 4.37 -12.37 26.52
CA CYS A 489 5.69 -12.95 26.27
C CYS A 489 6.08 -13.02 24.78
N ASP A 490 5.29 -12.44 23.86
CA ASP A 490 5.58 -12.51 22.42
C ASP A 490 6.98 -11.93 22.13
N PRO A 491 7.80 -12.54 21.26
CA PRO A 491 9.13 -12.01 20.95
C PRO A 491 9.11 -10.62 20.32
N GLU A 492 8.00 -10.23 19.69
CA GLU A 492 7.86 -8.95 19.03
C GLU A 492 7.41 -7.84 20.03
N PRO A 493 8.21 -6.78 20.24
CA PRO A 493 7.90 -5.75 21.22
C PRO A 493 6.57 -5.02 20.99
N SER A 494 6.18 -4.83 19.72
CA SER A 494 4.90 -4.19 19.38
C SER A 494 3.69 -5.02 19.82
N ILE A 495 3.80 -6.36 19.78
CA ILE A 495 2.77 -7.28 20.29
C ILE A 495 2.71 -7.21 21.82
N GLN A 496 3.86 -7.24 22.50
CA GLN A 496 3.92 -7.13 23.96
C GLN A 496 3.24 -5.85 24.46
N GLU A 497 3.53 -4.71 23.84
CA GLU A 497 2.91 -3.43 24.19
C GLU A 497 1.38 -3.50 24.11
N HIS A 498 0.85 -4.01 23.00
CA HIS A 498 -0.58 -4.10 22.76
C HIS A 498 -1.24 -5.16 23.67
N ALA A 499 -0.54 -6.24 24.00
CA ALA A 499 -1.01 -7.28 24.90
C ALA A 499 -1.15 -6.74 26.33
N MET A 500 -0.13 -6.03 26.83
CA MET A 500 -0.19 -5.37 28.14
C MET A 500 -1.29 -4.31 28.17
N ALA A 501 -1.46 -3.55 27.10
CA ALA A 501 -2.54 -2.57 27.01
C ALA A 501 -3.94 -3.22 26.97
N LEU A 502 -4.09 -4.38 26.33
CA LEU A 502 -5.31 -5.18 26.37
C LEU A 502 -5.61 -5.67 27.79
N VAL A 503 -4.61 -6.22 28.50
CA VAL A 503 -4.75 -6.64 29.91
C VAL A 503 -5.14 -5.44 30.78
N ARG A 504 -4.48 -4.29 30.58
CA ARG A 504 -4.80 -3.03 31.28
C ARG A 504 -6.26 -2.67 31.12
N ASN A 505 -6.80 -2.74 29.90
CA ASN A 505 -8.21 -2.46 29.62
C ASN A 505 -9.15 -3.51 30.25
N LEU A 506 -8.77 -4.79 30.21
CA LEU A 506 -9.53 -5.90 30.79
C LEU A 506 -9.75 -5.69 32.29
N ILE A 507 -8.70 -5.31 33.02
CA ILE A 507 -8.76 -5.19 34.48
C ILE A 507 -9.16 -3.81 34.98
N ASN A 508 -9.31 -2.83 34.09
CA ASN A 508 -9.70 -1.47 34.45
C ASN A 508 -11.18 -1.38 34.81
N GLY A 509 -11.54 -1.01 36.05
CA GLY A 509 -12.93 -0.81 36.45
C GLY A 509 -13.21 -1.26 37.88
N CYS A 510 -14.29 -2.03 38.07
CA CYS A 510 -14.68 -2.59 39.36
C CYS A 510 -13.75 -3.73 39.81
N GLU A 511 -13.87 -4.13 41.07
CA GLU A 511 -13.10 -5.21 41.69
C GLU A 511 -13.22 -6.54 40.92
N ASP A 512 -14.41 -6.90 40.42
CA ASP A 512 -14.60 -8.12 39.59
C ASP A 512 -13.71 -8.13 38.34
N SER A 513 -13.36 -6.96 37.81
CA SER A 513 -12.44 -6.88 36.66
C SER A 513 -10.99 -7.15 37.07
N ILE A 514 -10.61 -6.81 38.30
CA ILE A 514 -9.26 -7.01 38.82
C ILE A 514 -8.98 -8.51 39.02
N GLU A 515 -10.01 -9.29 39.35
CA GLU A 515 -9.91 -10.75 39.50
C GLU A 515 -9.35 -11.45 38.24
N TYR A 516 -9.55 -10.89 37.03
CA TYR A 516 -8.94 -11.45 35.82
C TYR A 516 -7.40 -11.43 35.85
N ALA A 517 -6.75 -10.49 36.55
CA ALA A 517 -5.30 -10.49 36.72
C ALA A 517 -4.81 -11.72 37.51
N PHE A 518 -5.68 -12.26 38.38
CA PHE A 518 -5.41 -13.40 39.26
C PHE A 518 -6.00 -14.72 38.74
N ALA A 519 -6.58 -14.74 37.53
CA ALA A 519 -7.06 -15.96 36.89
C ALA A 519 -5.92 -16.97 36.66
N GLU A 520 -6.25 -18.27 36.71
CA GLU A 520 -5.29 -19.38 36.55
C GLU A 520 -4.04 -19.19 37.42
N ASP A 521 -4.24 -19.06 38.74
CA ASP A 521 -3.17 -18.84 39.75
C ASP A 521 -2.33 -17.57 39.50
N GLY A 522 -2.93 -16.57 38.86
CA GLY A 522 -2.30 -15.28 38.57
C GLY A 522 -1.23 -15.35 37.49
N ILE A 523 -1.35 -16.27 36.54
CA ILE A 523 -0.40 -16.42 35.42
C ILE A 523 -0.17 -15.10 34.67
N ILE A 524 -1.22 -14.28 34.49
CA ILE A 524 -1.14 -12.98 33.80
C ILE A 524 -0.26 -12.03 34.60
N LEU A 525 -0.57 -11.82 35.89
CA LEU A 525 0.17 -10.89 36.74
C LEU A 525 1.63 -11.32 36.91
N ASN A 526 1.86 -12.62 37.15
CA ASN A 526 3.20 -13.20 37.26
C ASN A 526 4.03 -12.94 36.00
N THR A 527 3.43 -13.13 34.83
CA THR A 527 4.08 -12.93 33.53
C THR A 527 4.44 -11.46 33.32
N ILE A 528 3.52 -10.54 33.62
CA ILE A 528 3.77 -9.09 33.50
C ILE A 528 4.91 -8.66 34.43
N CYS A 529 4.88 -9.07 35.70
CA CYS A 529 5.96 -8.78 36.66
C CYS A 529 7.32 -9.27 36.15
N ARG A 530 7.38 -10.48 35.57
CA ARG A 530 8.61 -11.02 34.96
C ARG A 530 9.08 -10.19 33.78
N GLN A 531 8.20 -9.82 32.85
CA GLN A 531 8.57 -9.01 31.68
C GLN A 531 9.07 -7.61 32.07
N LEU A 532 8.49 -7.01 33.12
CA LEU A 532 8.94 -5.70 33.62
C LEU A 532 10.35 -5.71 34.22
N GLN A 533 10.83 -6.87 34.70
CA GLN A 533 12.20 -7.01 35.19
C GLN A 533 13.24 -6.91 34.06
N SER A 534 12.93 -7.46 32.89
CA SER A 534 13.86 -7.57 31.75
C SER A 534 13.53 -6.59 30.61
N ILE A 535 12.85 -5.50 30.91
CA ILE A 535 12.31 -4.63 29.86
C ILE A 535 13.40 -3.83 29.13
N SER A 536 13.26 -3.74 27.81
CA SER A 536 14.14 -2.99 26.92
C SER A 536 13.51 -1.73 26.32
N ARG A 537 12.17 -1.62 26.35
CA ARG A 537 11.42 -0.51 25.76
C ARG A 537 10.45 0.13 26.74
N ASP A 538 10.51 1.45 26.84
CA ASP A 538 9.72 2.18 27.82
C ASP A 538 8.21 2.06 27.58
N GLU A 539 7.76 1.99 26.31
CA GLU A 539 6.33 1.94 25.99
C GLU A 539 5.63 0.73 26.61
N ILE A 540 6.30 -0.42 26.55
CA ILE A 540 5.85 -1.68 27.16
C ILE A 540 5.81 -1.51 28.69
N GLY A 541 6.82 -0.85 29.26
CA GLY A 541 6.93 -0.66 30.70
C GLY A 541 5.81 0.22 31.22
N VAL A 542 5.46 1.26 30.47
CA VAL A 542 4.32 2.13 30.78
C VAL A 542 3.04 1.31 30.84
N GLN A 543 2.77 0.46 29.85
CA GLN A 543 1.56 -0.37 29.85
C GLN A 543 1.53 -1.34 31.05
N GLY A 544 2.62 -2.09 31.27
CA GLY A 544 2.71 -3.04 32.38
C GLY A 544 2.59 -2.37 33.75
N MET A 545 3.23 -1.22 33.96
CA MET A 545 3.10 -0.45 35.21
C MET A 545 1.67 0.02 35.45
N TYR A 546 0.94 0.42 34.42
CA TYR A 546 -0.48 0.76 34.57
C TYR A 546 -1.37 -0.46 34.85
N VAL A 547 -1.00 -1.67 34.40
CA VAL A 547 -1.67 -2.91 34.85
C VAL A 547 -1.51 -3.05 36.37
N LEU A 548 -0.28 -2.91 36.89
CA LEU A 548 -0.03 -3.02 38.33
C LEU A 548 -0.79 -1.94 39.12
N CYS A 549 -0.85 -0.71 38.60
CA CYS A 549 -1.63 0.38 39.20
C CYS A 549 -3.13 0.05 39.27
N ASN A 550 -3.69 -0.58 38.23
CA ASN A 550 -5.08 -1.01 38.23
C ASN A 550 -5.34 -2.09 39.27
N VAL A 551 -4.42 -3.07 39.42
CA VAL A 551 -4.51 -4.08 40.49
C VAL A 551 -4.43 -3.43 41.87
N ALA A 552 -3.50 -2.49 42.08
CA ALA A 552 -3.34 -1.76 43.33
C ALA A 552 -4.53 -0.84 43.69
N SER A 553 -5.45 -0.63 42.74
CA SER A 553 -6.67 0.15 42.94
C SER A 553 -7.84 -0.68 43.49
N GLY A 554 -7.69 -2.00 43.61
CA GLY A 554 -8.68 -2.87 44.24
C GLY A 554 -8.63 -2.84 45.77
N ASN A 555 -9.44 -3.70 46.39
CA ASN A 555 -9.44 -3.92 47.84
C ASN A 555 -8.08 -4.42 48.41
N GLU A 556 -8.00 -4.51 49.74
CA GLU A 556 -6.77 -4.91 50.44
C GLU A 556 -6.27 -6.31 50.06
N PHE A 557 -7.16 -7.25 49.72
CA PHE A 557 -6.76 -8.58 49.27
C PHE A 557 -5.98 -8.52 47.94
N HIS A 558 -6.44 -7.70 46.99
CA HIS A 558 -5.71 -7.46 45.74
C HIS A 558 -4.34 -6.82 45.98
N LYS A 559 -4.27 -5.82 46.88
CA LYS A 559 -3.02 -5.16 47.25
C LYS A 559 -2.04 -6.12 47.90
N GLU A 560 -2.49 -6.96 48.84
CA GLU A 560 -1.66 -7.95 49.52
C GLU A 560 -1.10 -8.98 48.53
N ARG A 561 -1.93 -9.51 47.63
CA ARG A 561 -1.49 -10.44 46.58
C ARG A 561 -0.49 -9.81 45.62
N LEU A 562 -0.72 -8.56 45.20
CA LEU A 562 0.22 -7.81 44.37
C LEU A 562 1.55 -7.63 45.10
N MET A 563 1.53 -7.24 46.37
CA MET A 563 2.74 -7.05 47.18
C MET A 563 3.51 -8.35 47.37
N LYS A 564 2.85 -9.48 47.60
CA LYS A 564 3.50 -10.81 47.64
C LYS A 564 4.22 -11.15 46.34
N GLN A 565 3.66 -10.76 45.19
CA GLN A 565 4.32 -10.99 43.89
C GLN A 565 5.46 -10.01 43.61
N LEU A 566 5.32 -8.74 44.01
CA LEU A 566 6.37 -7.73 43.82
C LEU A 566 7.54 -7.91 44.79
N PHE A 567 7.28 -8.44 46.00
CA PHE A 567 8.23 -8.58 47.09
C PHE A 567 8.13 -9.96 47.78
N PRO A 568 8.47 -11.06 47.09
CA PRO A 568 8.32 -12.42 47.63
C PRO A 568 9.20 -12.72 48.87
N HIS A 569 10.27 -11.95 49.10
CA HIS A 569 11.22 -12.14 50.21
C HIS A 569 11.32 -10.96 51.19
N GLY A 570 10.31 -10.09 51.24
CA GLY A 570 10.12 -9.16 52.37
C GLY A 570 11.03 -7.92 52.47
N ASP A 571 12.25 -7.88 51.89
CA ASP A 571 13.15 -6.73 52.16
C ASP A 571 14.18 -6.31 51.08
N ASP A 572 14.20 -6.89 49.87
CA ASP A 572 15.17 -6.46 48.84
C ASP A 572 14.67 -5.22 48.05
N VAL A 573 14.69 -4.08 48.72
CA VAL A 573 14.27 -2.76 48.21
C VAL A 573 15.19 -2.23 47.09
N ILE A 574 16.35 -2.87 46.83
CA ILE A 574 17.42 -2.31 45.98
C ILE A 574 17.37 -2.81 44.52
N GLN A 575 16.59 -3.85 44.18
CA GLN A 575 16.51 -4.39 42.79
C GLN A 575 15.09 -4.49 42.20
N SER A 576 14.11 -3.80 42.76
CA SER A 576 12.78 -3.75 42.12
C SER A 576 12.82 -2.86 40.87
N PHE A 577 12.32 -3.36 39.74
CA PHE A 577 12.11 -2.57 38.52
C PHE A 577 11.31 -1.28 38.78
N VAL A 578 10.51 -1.23 39.85
CA VAL A 578 9.79 -0.03 40.30
C VAL A 578 10.75 1.10 40.67
N VAL A 579 11.86 0.81 41.36
CA VAL A 579 12.88 1.83 41.72
C VAL A 579 13.64 2.27 40.48
N LYS A 580 13.99 1.34 39.59
CA LYS A 580 14.57 1.65 38.28
C LYS A 580 13.67 2.60 37.48
N PHE A 581 12.35 2.38 37.46
CA PHE A 581 11.42 3.24 36.73
C PHE A 581 11.17 4.60 37.40
N LEU A 582 11.30 4.73 38.72
CA LEU A 582 11.30 6.05 39.39
C LEU A 582 12.47 6.94 38.92
N GLN A 583 13.58 6.32 38.52
CA GLN A 583 14.78 6.98 38.01
C GLN A 583 14.86 7.00 36.47
N SER A 584 13.83 6.50 35.77
CA SER A 584 13.81 6.49 34.31
C SER A 584 13.79 7.91 33.75
N ASP A 585 14.43 8.15 32.62
CA ASP A 585 14.33 9.41 31.87
C ASP A 585 12.92 9.63 31.29
N ASN A 586 12.14 8.55 31.14
CA ASN A 586 10.75 8.60 30.68
C ASN A 586 9.79 9.06 31.79
N SER A 587 9.15 10.21 31.55
CA SER A 587 8.22 10.80 32.52
C SER A 587 7.00 9.93 32.82
N GLN A 588 6.49 9.17 31.84
CA GLN A 588 5.32 8.31 32.03
C GLN A 588 5.65 7.11 32.92
N LEU A 589 6.84 6.51 32.75
CA LEU A 589 7.32 5.44 33.63
C LEU A 589 7.47 5.95 35.07
N ARG A 590 8.08 7.13 35.26
CA ARG A 590 8.21 7.74 36.58
C ARG A 590 6.83 7.95 37.23
N ILE A 591 5.89 8.54 36.49
CA ILE A 591 4.52 8.78 36.97
C ILE A 591 3.85 7.46 37.37
N ALA A 592 3.90 6.44 36.52
CA ALA A 592 3.29 5.15 36.81
C ALA A 592 3.94 4.47 38.04
N ALA A 593 5.26 4.57 38.19
CA ALA A 593 5.98 4.04 39.35
C ALA A 593 5.63 4.77 40.66
N VAL A 594 5.53 6.10 40.63
CA VAL A 594 5.04 6.88 41.78
C VAL A 594 3.62 6.47 42.13
N TRP A 595 2.74 6.36 41.12
CA TRP A 595 1.34 6.01 41.32
C TRP A 595 1.16 4.64 41.97
N LEU A 596 1.91 3.64 41.52
CA LEU A 596 1.93 2.30 42.10
C LEU A 596 2.38 2.35 43.56
N ARG A 597 3.46 3.09 43.86
CA ARG A 597 3.97 3.24 45.24
C ARG A 597 2.97 3.93 46.13
N VAL A 598 2.34 5.01 45.69
CA VAL A 598 1.30 5.70 46.47
C VAL A 598 0.15 4.75 46.80
N ARG A 599 -0.38 3.99 45.84
CA ARG A 599 -1.52 3.09 46.07
C ARG A 599 -1.21 1.92 46.99
N THR A 600 -0.03 1.34 46.85
CA THR A 600 0.42 0.22 47.70
C THR A 600 0.73 0.66 49.14
N VAL A 601 1.32 1.85 49.34
CA VAL A 601 1.65 2.42 50.66
C VAL A 601 0.42 2.96 51.38
N LEU A 602 -0.53 3.61 50.68
CA LEU A 602 -1.78 4.07 51.28
C LEU A 602 -2.60 2.91 51.87
N GLY A 603 -2.63 1.73 51.22
CA GLY A 603 -3.30 0.54 51.77
C GLY A 603 -2.67 0.08 53.09
N GLN A 604 -1.33 0.04 53.16
CA GLN A 604 -0.60 -0.27 54.38
C GLN A 604 -0.88 0.76 55.50
N LEU A 605 -0.85 2.06 55.20
CA LEU A 605 -1.11 3.11 56.18
C LEU A 605 -2.57 3.17 56.67
N MET A 606 -3.54 2.75 55.85
CA MET A 606 -4.93 2.62 56.30
C MET A 606 -5.17 1.40 57.20
N ALA A 607 -4.38 0.33 57.03
CA ALA A 607 -4.40 -0.83 57.93
C ALA A 607 -3.78 -0.51 59.30
N PHE A 608 -2.79 0.39 59.36
CA PHE A 608 -2.23 0.97 60.59
C PHE A 608 -2.89 2.31 60.89
N GLY A 609 -4.18 2.30 61.26
CA GLY A 609 -4.87 3.52 61.66
C GLY A 609 -4.18 4.19 62.84
N ASP A 610 -3.58 5.39 62.64
CA ASP A 610 -3.65 6.51 63.60
C ASP A 610 -2.83 7.79 63.28
N VAL A 611 -2.11 7.94 62.16
CA VAL A 611 -1.15 9.09 62.05
C VAL A 611 -1.35 10.06 60.88
N PHE A 612 -2.25 9.80 59.92
CA PHE A 612 -2.41 10.68 58.76
C PHE A 612 -3.85 11.20 58.56
N ASP A 613 -3.95 12.44 58.07
CA ASP A 613 -5.22 13.11 57.78
C ASP A 613 -6.03 12.30 56.75
N ARG A 614 -7.08 11.62 57.22
CA ARG A 614 -7.96 10.77 56.42
C ARG A 614 -8.52 11.51 55.20
N ARG A 615 -8.68 12.83 55.24
CA ARG A 615 -9.19 13.61 54.08
C ARG A 615 -8.18 13.67 52.94
N LEU A 616 -6.89 13.76 53.23
CA LEU A 616 -5.83 13.78 52.22
C LEU A 616 -5.65 12.39 51.59
N LEU A 617 -5.70 11.32 52.41
CA LEU A 617 -5.68 9.93 51.94
C LEU A 617 -6.86 9.62 51.01
N ILE A 618 -8.08 9.99 51.40
CA ILE A 618 -9.29 9.83 50.58
C ILE A 618 -9.18 10.64 49.27
N HIS A 619 -8.56 11.82 49.29
CA HIS A 619 -8.37 12.63 48.09
C HIS A 619 -7.36 12.00 47.12
N LEU A 620 -6.27 11.42 47.63
CA LEU A 620 -5.25 10.71 46.85
C LEU A 620 -5.80 9.37 46.28
N GLU A 621 -6.62 8.65 47.05
CA GLU A 621 -7.26 7.40 46.62
C GLU A 621 -8.29 7.62 45.51
N ASN A 622 -9.04 8.72 45.59
CA ASN A 622 -10.05 9.12 44.59
C ASN A 622 -9.47 9.75 43.32
N MET A 623 -8.17 10.07 43.28
CA MET A 623 -7.59 10.50 42.01
C MET A 623 -7.59 9.32 41.04
N LYS A 624 -8.23 9.47 39.88
CA LYS A 624 -8.16 8.47 38.80
C LYS A 624 -6.77 8.51 38.18
N ALA A 625 -6.22 7.35 37.82
CA ALA A 625 -5.07 7.32 36.93
C ALA A 625 -5.41 8.15 35.67
N PRO A 626 -4.50 8.94 35.12
CA PRO A 626 -4.81 9.73 33.94
C PRO A 626 -5.23 8.76 32.82
N VAL A 627 -6.49 8.87 32.40
CA VAL A 627 -7.05 8.10 31.29
C VAL A 627 -6.49 8.72 30.02
N TYR A 628 -5.28 8.29 29.63
CA TYR A 628 -4.74 8.68 28.34
C TYR A 628 -5.34 7.81 27.26
N SER A 629 -6.13 8.45 26.40
CA SER A 629 -6.43 7.95 25.07
C SER A 629 -5.12 7.57 24.40
N THR A 630 -5.01 6.32 24.01
CA THR A 630 -3.96 5.83 23.14
C THR A 630 -3.93 6.76 21.93
N GLY A 631 -2.79 7.38 21.66
CA GLY A 631 -2.64 8.33 20.56
C GLY A 631 -3.25 7.77 19.28
N GLY A 632 -4.34 8.39 18.83
CA GLY A 632 -4.86 8.20 17.48
C GLY A 632 -4.05 9.12 16.58
N SER A 633 -3.27 8.51 15.69
CA SER A 633 -2.93 9.10 14.40
C SER A 633 -3.83 8.49 13.33
#